data_AF-A0A2G9EHY3-F1
#
_entry.id   AF-A0A2G9EHY3-F1
#
_cell.length_a   1.000
_cell.length_b   1.000
_cell.length_c   1.000
_cell.angle_alpha   90.00
_cell.angle_beta   90.00
_cell.angle_gamma   90.00
#
_symmetry.space_group_name_H-M   'P 1'
#
loop_
_entity.id
_entity.type
_entity.pdbx_description
1 polymer ?
#
loop_
_entity_poly.entity_id
_entity_poly.type
_entity_poly.pdbx_seq_one_letter_code
_entity_poly.pdbx_strand_id
1 'polypeptide(L)'
;MRKLILISCFALSVLSFAAEAKLPENVEKKIRYAVSTTSGADRRETYDWYKDSYLEMVERLDKAGIPQTDKEIIIKRLEAMYGANYPKQLARVNDEINDYKGLVNRIREEQNANQQKAEAQNKKSKEEIASILSSSSIPKTELNRIEENAKAEYPDDYTLQKAFIKGAIKTYNDLKK
;
A
#
# COMPACT_ATOMS: atom_id res chain seq x y z
N MET A 1 18.73 -16.94 5.54
CA MET A 1 18.93 -15.84 4.56
C MET A 1 17.64 -15.04 4.48
N ARG A 2 17.56 -13.90 5.17
CA ARG A 2 16.36 -13.06 5.16
C ARG A 2 16.29 -12.30 3.84
N LYS A 3 15.32 -12.65 2.99
CA LYS A 3 14.97 -11.86 1.81
C LYS A 3 14.28 -10.59 2.30
N LEU A 4 15.06 -9.54 2.55
CA LEU A 4 14.51 -8.19 2.64
C LEU A 4 14.05 -7.82 1.23
N ILE A 5 12.75 -7.92 0.99
CA ILE A 5 12.13 -7.35 -0.20
C ILE A 5 12.18 -5.83 0.01
N LEU A 6 13.31 -5.24 -0.37
CA LEU A 6 13.45 -3.82 -0.59
C LEU A 6 12.56 -3.48 -1.78
N ILE A 7 11.34 -3.04 -1.51
CA ILE A 7 10.53 -2.31 -2.48
C ILE A 7 11.25 -0.98 -2.68
N SER A 8 12.21 -0.98 -3.60
CA SER A 8 12.88 0.22 -4.06
C SER A 8 11.84 1.06 -4.81
N CYS A 9 11.27 2.06 -4.14
CA CYS A 9 10.60 3.16 -4.81
C CYS A 9 11.65 3.88 -5.65
N PHE A 10 11.83 3.42 -6.88
CA PHE A 10 12.66 4.06 -7.88
C PHE A 10 11.93 5.34 -8.31
N ALA A 11 12.15 6.41 -7.56
CA ALA A 11 11.70 7.74 -7.94
C ALA A 11 12.52 8.20 -9.15
N LEU A 12 12.05 7.86 -10.34
CA LEU A 12 12.46 8.51 -11.58
C LEU A 12 11.98 9.96 -11.50
N SER A 13 12.86 10.81 -10.98
CA SER A 13 12.77 12.25 -11.14
C SER A 13 13.06 12.56 -12.61
N VAL A 14 12.00 12.58 -13.42
CA VAL A 14 12.08 13.04 -14.80
C VAL A 14 11.83 14.54 -14.81
N LEU A 15 12.92 15.29 -14.99
CA LEU A 15 13.08 16.57 -15.68
C LEU A 15 11.99 17.64 -15.53
N SER A 16 12.40 18.74 -14.89
CA SER A 16 11.86 20.09 -15.00
C SER A 16 11.60 20.51 -16.45
N PHE A 17 10.50 21.21 -16.74
CA PHE A 17 10.46 22.34 -17.70
C PHE A 17 9.16 23.12 -17.50
N ALA A 18 9.29 24.43 -17.24
CA ALA A 18 8.19 25.40 -17.32
C ALA A 18 7.82 25.64 -18.80
N ALA A 19 7.37 24.58 -19.48
CA ALA A 19 6.55 24.73 -20.66
C ALA A 19 5.18 25.22 -20.18
N GLU A 20 4.63 26.24 -20.84
CA GLU A 20 3.24 26.64 -20.69
C GLU A 20 2.40 25.36 -20.65
N ALA A 21 1.80 25.03 -19.50
CA ALA A 21 1.18 23.73 -19.29
C ALA A 21 -0.01 23.61 -20.25
N LYS A 22 0.24 23.02 -21.43
CA LYS A 22 -0.79 22.83 -22.44
C LYS A 22 -1.80 21.87 -21.86
N LEU A 23 -3.06 22.29 -21.86
CA LEU A 23 -4.16 21.43 -21.45
C LEU A 23 -4.16 20.16 -22.31
N PRO A 24 -4.47 19.00 -21.73
CA PRO A 24 -4.82 17.84 -22.52
C PRO A 24 -5.99 18.17 -23.46
N GLU A 25 -5.92 17.71 -24.71
CA GLU A 25 -6.90 18.07 -25.75
C GLU A 25 -8.34 17.75 -25.35
N ASN A 26 -8.55 16.62 -24.65
CA ASN A 26 -9.86 16.24 -24.13
C ASN A 26 -10.38 17.22 -23.06
N VAL A 27 -9.51 17.71 -22.19
CA VAL A 27 -9.84 18.71 -21.15
C VAL A 27 -10.17 20.04 -21.81
N GLU A 28 -9.35 20.49 -22.76
CA GLU A 28 -9.60 21.72 -23.50
C GLU A 28 -10.96 21.67 -24.22
N LYS A 29 -11.29 20.55 -24.87
CA LYS A 29 -12.60 20.34 -25.51
C LYS A 29 -13.75 20.40 -24.50
N LYS A 30 -13.61 19.77 -23.34
CA LYS A 30 -14.60 19.81 -22.25
C LYS A 30 -14.83 21.24 -21.74
N ILE A 31 -13.76 22.02 -21.54
CA ILE A 31 -13.85 23.42 -21.10
C ILE A 31 -14.55 24.26 -22.17
N ARG A 32 -14.13 24.17 -23.44
CA ARG A 32 -14.74 24.92 -24.55
C ARG A 32 -16.24 24.62 -24.70
N TYR A 33 -16.63 23.37 -24.45
CA TYR A 33 -18.04 22.97 -24.43
C TYR A 33 -18.78 23.56 -23.23
N ALA A 34 -18.20 23.50 -22.02
CA ALA A 34 -18.80 24.04 -20.80
C ALA A 34 -19.08 25.55 -20.88
N VAL A 35 -18.22 26.31 -21.57
CA VAL A 35 -18.36 27.77 -21.77
C VAL A 35 -19.03 28.15 -23.09
N SER A 36 -19.67 27.21 -23.78
CA SER A 36 -20.18 27.46 -25.13
C SER A 36 -21.36 28.42 -25.18
N THR A 37 -22.13 28.54 -24.09
CA THR A 37 -23.32 29.40 -23.96
C THR A 37 -23.00 30.83 -23.52
N THR A 38 -21.78 31.08 -23.04
CA THR A 38 -21.30 32.44 -22.72
C THR A 38 -20.74 33.11 -23.98
N SER A 39 -20.65 34.44 -23.97
CA SER A 39 -20.17 35.21 -25.12
C SER A 39 -19.23 36.35 -24.70
N GLY A 40 -18.50 36.91 -25.67
CA GLY A 40 -17.68 38.11 -25.43
C GLY A 40 -16.58 37.91 -24.39
N ALA A 41 -16.46 38.89 -23.48
CA ALA A 41 -15.46 38.88 -22.40
C ALA A 41 -15.74 37.78 -21.37
N ASP A 42 -17.00 37.61 -20.97
CA ASP A 42 -17.42 36.61 -19.98
C ASP A 42 -17.02 35.19 -20.37
N ARG A 43 -17.07 34.87 -21.68
CA ARG A 43 -16.61 33.57 -22.18
C ARG A 43 -15.12 33.35 -21.97
N ARG A 44 -14.30 34.37 -22.19
CA ARG A 44 -12.85 34.28 -22.01
C ARG A 44 -12.50 34.12 -20.54
N GLU A 45 -13.08 34.95 -19.69
CA GLU A 45 -12.87 34.87 -18.24
C GLU A 45 -13.31 33.52 -17.67
N THR A 46 -14.49 33.02 -18.08
CA THR A 46 -14.96 31.70 -17.62
C THR A 46 -14.05 30.57 -18.14
N TYR A 47 -13.56 30.67 -19.38
CA TYR A 47 -12.62 29.70 -19.94
C TYR A 47 -11.31 29.67 -19.14
N ASP A 48 -10.73 30.84 -18.87
CA ASP A 48 -9.47 30.96 -18.12
C ASP A 48 -9.65 30.44 -16.69
N TRP A 49 -10.76 30.77 -16.02
CA TRP A 49 -11.07 30.23 -14.69
C TRP A 49 -11.15 28.69 -14.66
N TYR A 50 -11.78 28.08 -15.67
CA TYR A 50 -11.85 26.61 -15.77
C TYR A 50 -10.48 25.99 -16.05
N LYS A 51 -9.68 26.62 -16.92
CA LYS A 51 -8.31 26.19 -17.25
C LYS A 51 -7.42 26.24 -16.01
N ASP A 52 -7.40 27.37 -15.32
CA ASP A 52 -6.58 27.56 -14.13
C ASP A 52 -7.00 26.60 -13.01
N SER A 53 -8.32 26.39 -12.85
CA SER A 53 -8.83 25.44 -11.86
C SER A 53 -8.35 24.01 -12.12
N TYR A 54 -8.34 23.58 -13.38
CA TYR A 54 -7.83 22.25 -13.75
C TYR A 54 -6.33 22.14 -13.48
N LEU A 55 -5.54 23.12 -13.92
CA LEU A 55 -4.08 23.11 -13.76
C LEU A 55 -3.69 23.11 -12.28
N GLU A 56 -4.33 23.94 -11.46
CA GLU A 56 -4.08 24.00 -10.03
C GLU A 56 -4.47 22.68 -9.33
N MET A 57 -5.57 22.04 -9.75
CA MET A 57 -5.98 20.75 -9.21
C MET A 57 -4.92 19.66 -9.46
N VAL A 58 -4.40 19.60 -10.69
CA VAL A 58 -3.33 18.66 -11.06
C VAL A 58 -2.06 18.96 -10.28
N GLU A 59 -1.68 20.23 -10.17
CA GLU A 59 -0.49 20.65 -9.42
C GLU A 59 -0.57 20.24 -7.93
N ARG A 60 -1.76 20.39 -7.31
CA ARG A 60 -1.99 19.95 -5.92
C ARG A 60 -1.82 18.44 -5.76
N LEU A 61 -2.32 17.66 -6.72
CA LEU A 61 -2.15 16.20 -6.74
C LEU A 61 -0.69 15.79 -6.94
N ASP A 62 0.05 16.51 -7.80
CA ASP A 62 1.46 16.27 -8.04
C ASP A 62 2.32 16.56 -6.81
N LYS A 63 2.00 17.65 -6.09
CA LYS A 63 2.68 18.02 -4.84
C LYS A 63 2.25 17.17 -3.63
N ALA A 64 1.19 16.38 -3.73
CA ALA A 64 0.65 15.61 -2.61
C ALA A 64 1.46 14.35 -2.25
N GLY A 65 2.45 13.96 -3.08
CA GLY A 65 3.22 12.73 -2.88
C GLY A 65 2.43 11.45 -3.14
N ILE A 66 1.33 11.55 -3.89
CA ILE A 66 0.45 10.44 -4.24
C ILE A 66 1.02 9.73 -5.49
N PRO A 67 1.04 8.38 -5.56
CA PRO A 67 1.40 7.65 -6.76
C PRO A 67 0.52 8.02 -7.97
N GLN A 68 1.09 8.03 -9.17
CA GLN A 68 0.38 8.48 -10.37
C GLN A 68 -0.95 7.74 -10.62
N THR A 69 -0.96 6.42 -10.43
CA THR A 69 -2.17 5.59 -10.56
C THR A 69 -3.29 6.03 -9.63
N ASP A 70 -2.96 6.44 -8.41
CA ASP A 70 -3.92 6.86 -7.39
C ASP A 70 -4.44 8.28 -7.67
N LYS A 71 -3.58 9.17 -8.21
CA LYS A 71 -4.01 10.49 -8.69
C LYS A 71 -5.06 10.35 -9.79
N GLU A 72 -4.85 9.44 -10.74
CA GLU A 72 -5.80 9.20 -11.83
C GLU A 72 -7.15 8.69 -11.32
N ILE A 73 -7.15 7.86 -10.26
CA ILE A 73 -8.38 7.40 -9.61
C ILE A 73 -9.10 8.57 -8.92
N ILE A 74 -8.38 9.47 -8.25
CA ILE A 74 -8.95 10.69 -7.67
C ILE A 74 -9.58 11.57 -8.77
N ILE A 75 -8.85 11.83 -9.86
CA ILE A 75 -9.34 12.62 -11.00
C ILE A 75 -10.60 11.97 -11.59
N LYS A 76 -10.60 10.65 -11.82
CA LYS A 76 -11.79 9.94 -12.35
C LYS A 76 -13.00 10.06 -11.43
N ARG A 77 -12.82 10.01 -10.11
CA ARG A 77 -13.91 10.22 -9.14
C ARG A 77 -14.44 11.64 -9.18
N LEU A 78 -13.55 12.63 -9.18
CA LEU A 78 -13.93 14.04 -9.30
C LEU A 78 -14.65 14.33 -10.61
N GLU A 79 -14.20 13.76 -11.73
CA GLU A 79 -14.88 13.85 -13.03
C GLU A 79 -16.25 13.17 -13.01
N ALA A 80 -16.39 12.02 -12.35
CA ALA A 80 -17.68 11.32 -12.23
C ALA A 80 -18.70 12.12 -11.40
N MET A 81 -18.25 12.84 -10.37
CA MET A 81 -19.13 13.63 -9.50
C MET A 81 -19.48 15.00 -10.06
N TYR A 82 -18.51 15.67 -10.69
CA TYR A 82 -18.64 17.08 -11.09
C TYR A 82 -18.55 17.32 -12.60
N GLY A 83 -18.39 16.26 -13.41
CA GLY A 83 -18.28 16.38 -14.86
C GLY A 83 -17.12 17.30 -15.26
N ALA A 84 -17.34 18.21 -16.20
CA ALA A 84 -16.34 19.20 -16.62
C ALA A 84 -16.25 20.45 -15.71
N ASN A 85 -16.90 20.45 -14.53
CA ASN A 85 -16.86 21.59 -13.62
C ASN A 85 -15.56 21.61 -12.79
N TYR A 86 -14.45 21.98 -13.45
CA TYR A 86 -13.12 22.00 -12.85
C TYR A 86 -13.00 22.90 -11.61
N PRO A 87 -13.66 24.06 -11.53
CA PRO A 87 -13.67 24.83 -10.28
C PRO A 87 -14.26 24.06 -9.09
N LYS A 88 -15.32 23.26 -9.31
CA LYS A 88 -15.87 22.38 -8.26
C LYS A 88 -14.95 21.21 -7.95
N GLN A 89 -14.29 20.62 -8.94
CA GLN A 89 -13.29 19.58 -8.70
C GLN A 89 -12.11 20.11 -7.86
N LEU A 90 -11.56 21.28 -8.21
CA LEU A 90 -10.50 21.95 -7.45
C LEU A 90 -10.91 22.23 -6.00
N ALA A 91 -12.15 22.64 -5.76
CA ALA A 91 -12.67 22.87 -4.42
C ALA A 91 -12.71 21.59 -3.55
N ARG A 92 -12.65 20.40 -4.16
CA ARG A 92 -12.76 19.10 -3.50
C ARG A 92 -11.47 18.29 -3.48
N VAL A 93 -10.49 18.65 -4.31
CA VAL A 93 -9.24 17.87 -4.43
C VAL A 93 -8.48 17.73 -3.12
N ASN A 94 -8.53 18.75 -2.25
CA ASN A 94 -7.85 18.68 -0.96
C ASN A 94 -8.51 17.67 -0.03
N ASP A 95 -9.84 17.54 -0.06
CA ASP A 95 -10.57 16.54 0.71
C ASP A 95 -10.15 15.13 0.25
N GLU A 96 -10.13 14.89 -1.07
CA GLU A 96 -9.68 13.62 -1.67
C GLU A 96 -8.21 13.28 -1.32
N ILE A 97 -7.32 14.28 -1.34
CA ILE A 97 -5.92 14.10 -0.95
C ILE A 97 -5.82 13.72 0.54
N ASN A 98 -6.61 14.35 1.40
CA ASN A 98 -6.60 14.08 2.84
C ASN A 98 -7.16 12.69 3.15
N ASP A 99 -8.26 12.31 2.49
CA ASP A 99 -8.85 10.98 2.62
C ASP A 99 -7.86 9.89 2.20
N TYR A 100 -7.16 10.10 1.08
CA TYR A 100 -6.10 9.20 0.63
C TYR A 100 -5.00 9.04 1.69
N LYS A 101 -4.48 10.17 2.20
CA LYS A 101 -3.41 10.14 3.23
C LYS A 101 -3.89 9.45 4.51
N GLY A 102 -5.15 9.66 4.91
CA GLY A 102 -5.76 8.97 6.04
C GLY A 102 -5.85 7.46 5.84
N LEU A 103 -6.25 7.01 4.64
CA LEU A 103 -6.28 5.60 4.30
C LEU A 103 -4.89 4.96 4.33
N VAL A 104 -3.90 5.61 3.71
CA VAL A 104 -2.51 5.11 3.68
C VAL A 104 -1.93 4.98 5.09
N ASN A 105 -2.18 5.96 5.96
CA ASN A 105 -1.72 5.91 7.35
C ASN A 105 -2.37 4.76 8.12
N ARG A 106 -3.69 4.56 7.98
CA ARG A 106 -4.39 3.44 8.62
C ARG A 106 -3.86 2.09 8.17
N ILE A 107 -3.66 1.91 6.86
CA ILE A 107 -3.07 0.68 6.32
C ILE A 107 -1.68 0.45 6.91
N ARG A 108 -0.85 1.50 7.00
CA ARG A 108 0.50 1.39 7.59
C ARG A 108 0.44 0.97 9.06
N GLU A 109 -0.45 1.57 9.85
CA GLU A 109 -0.64 1.23 11.26
C GLU A 109 -1.10 -0.22 11.45
N GLU A 110 -2.06 -0.67 10.64
CA GLU A 110 -2.55 -2.05 10.65
C GLU A 110 -1.46 -3.06 10.27
N GLN A 111 -0.66 -2.77 9.24
CA GLN A 111 0.48 -3.61 8.84
C GLN A 111 1.53 -3.69 9.94
N ASN A 112 1.89 -2.56 10.56
CA ASN A 112 2.85 -2.53 11.66
C ASN A 112 2.34 -3.32 12.88
N ALA A 113 1.06 -3.17 13.24
CA ALA A 113 0.47 -3.92 14.35
C ALA A 113 0.44 -5.43 14.07
N ASN A 114 0.12 -5.84 12.84
CA ASN A 114 0.11 -7.23 12.43
C ASN A 114 1.52 -7.84 12.43
N GLN A 115 2.52 -7.08 11.97
CA GLN A 115 3.91 -7.50 12.01
C GLN A 115 4.39 -7.69 13.46
N GLN A 116 4.11 -6.73 14.36
CA GLN A 116 4.46 -6.85 15.77
C GLN A 116 3.81 -8.07 16.44
N LYS A 117 2.54 -8.34 16.13
CA LYS A 117 1.84 -9.54 16.63
C LYS A 117 2.49 -10.82 16.12
N ALA A 118 2.85 -10.87 14.83
CA ALA A 118 3.52 -12.03 14.24
C ALA A 118 4.91 -12.25 14.88
N GLU A 119 5.70 -11.19 15.05
CA GLU A 119 7.02 -11.25 15.70
C GLU A 119 6.92 -11.69 17.17
N ALA A 120 5.96 -11.16 17.92
CA ALA A 120 5.71 -11.55 19.31
C ALA A 120 5.29 -13.03 19.42
N GLN A 121 4.39 -13.47 18.54
CA GLN A 121 3.95 -14.87 18.49
C GLN A 121 5.08 -15.81 18.09
N ASN A 122 5.94 -15.39 17.17
CA ASN A 122 7.11 -16.15 16.75
C ASN A 122 8.13 -16.29 17.89
N LYS A 123 8.41 -15.20 18.62
CA LYS A 123 9.26 -15.21 19.82
C LYS A 123 8.70 -16.14 20.89
N LYS A 124 7.41 -16.05 21.19
CA LYS A 124 6.74 -16.95 22.16
C LYS A 124 6.86 -18.42 21.72
N SER A 125 6.65 -18.70 20.43
CA SER A 125 6.77 -20.07 19.92
C SER A 125 8.18 -20.63 20.03
N LYS A 126 9.21 -19.77 19.87
CA LYS A 126 10.62 -20.15 20.10
C LYS A 126 10.87 -20.58 21.55
N GLU A 127 10.34 -19.84 22.52
CA GLU A 127 10.46 -20.19 23.95
C GLU A 127 9.71 -21.49 24.26
N GLU A 128 8.51 -21.67 23.71
CA GLU A 128 7.72 -22.90 23.87
C GLU A 128 8.39 -24.13 23.24
N ILE A 129 9.08 -24.00 22.11
CA ILE A 129 9.86 -25.10 21.52
C ILE A 129 10.90 -25.62 22.51
N ALA A 130 11.65 -24.73 23.17
CA ALA A 130 12.64 -25.13 24.17
C ALA A 130 12.01 -25.96 25.30
N SER A 131 10.82 -25.55 25.78
CA SER A 131 10.05 -26.28 26.78
C SER A 131 9.60 -27.67 26.28
N ILE A 132 9.06 -27.76 25.07
CA ILE A 132 8.60 -29.02 24.46
C ILE A 132 9.77 -30.00 24.31
N LEU A 133 10.92 -29.53 23.84
CA LEU A 133 12.10 -30.37 23.64
C LEU A 133 12.68 -30.86 24.97
N SER A 134 12.65 -30.02 26.01
CA SER A 134 13.14 -30.38 27.36
C SER A 134 12.23 -31.36 28.10
N SER A 135 10.92 -31.34 27.84
CA SER A 135 9.93 -32.18 28.54
C SER A 135 9.59 -33.48 27.79
N SER A 136 10.12 -33.66 26.58
CA SER A 136 9.85 -34.84 25.76
C SER A 136 10.57 -36.08 26.27
N SER A 137 9.87 -37.22 26.26
CA SER A 137 10.39 -38.54 26.64
C SER A 137 11.08 -39.30 25.51
N ILE A 138 11.15 -38.71 24.31
CA ILE A 138 11.80 -39.29 23.14
C ILE A 138 13.34 -39.25 23.32
N PRO A 139 14.09 -40.25 22.80
CA PRO A 139 15.55 -40.22 22.81
C PRO A 139 16.11 -38.92 22.24
N LYS A 140 17.14 -38.38 22.91
CA LYS A 140 17.72 -37.08 22.56
C LYS A 140 18.23 -37.00 21.12
N THR A 141 18.76 -38.10 20.58
CA THR A 141 19.22 -38.19 19.18
C THR A 141 18.09 -37.97 18.19
N GLU A 142 16.91 -38.54 18.43
CA GLU A 142 15.74 -38.38 17.56
C GLU A 142 15.12 -36.99 17.72
N LEU A 143 15.09 -36.44 18.95
CA LEU A 143 14.64 -35.06 19.17
C LEU A 143 15.49 -34.04 18.43
N ASN A 144 16.81 -34.20 18.45
CA ASN A 144 17.71 -33.29 17.73
C ASN A 144 17.49 -33.37 16.21
N ARG A 145 17.24 -34.56 15.66
CA ARG A 145 16.89 -34.72 14.23
C ARG A 145 15.58 -34.02 13.87
N ILE A 146 14.55 -34.16 14.70
CA ILE A 146 13.26 -33.49 14.51
C ILE A 146 13.43 -31.97 14.55
N GLU A 147 14.20 -31.46 15.49
CA GLU A 147 14.48 -30.02 15.63
C GLU A 147 15.21 -29.46 14.41
N GLU A 148 16.26 -30.12 13.95
CA GLU A 148 17.02 -29.68 12.75
C GLU A 148 16.16 -29.73 11.48
N ASN A 149 15.34 -30.77 11.32
CA ASN A 149 14.39 -30.84 10.21
C ASN A 149 13.38 -29.67 10.26
N ALA A 150 12.86 -29.33 11.44
CA ALA A 150 11.95 -28.21 11.60
C ALA A 150 12.62 -26.88 11.18
N LYS A 151 13.86 -26.64 11.63
CA LYS A 151 14.63 -25.43 11.26
C LYS A 151 14.92 -25.35 9.77
N ALA A 152 15.19 -26.48 9.13
CA ALA A 152 15.45 -26.56 7.69
C ALA A 152 14.18 -26.29 6.87
N GLU A 153 13.05 -26.89 7.25
CA GLU A 153 11.77 -26.76 6.54
C GLU A 153 11.13 -25.38 6.74
N TYR A 154 11.24 -24.82 7.96
CA TYR A 154 10.62 -23.55 8.33
C TYR A 154 11.64 -22.56 8.91
N PRO A 155 12.58 -22.02 8.11
CA PRO A 155 13.61 -21.11 8.61
C PRO A 155 13.00 -19.86 9.26
N ASP A 156 13.43 -19.56 10.49
CA ASP A 156 12.97 -18.42 11.30
C ASP A 156 11.47 -18.36 11.63
N ASP A 157 10.63 -19.30 11.16
CA ASP A 157 9.22 -19.42 11.52
C ASP A 157 9.06 -20.45 12.65
N TYR A 158 9.30 -20.01 13.88
CA TYR A 158 9.17 -20.82 15.08
C TYR A 158 7.72 -21.24 15.36
N THR A 159 6.72 -20.58 14.77
CA THR A 159 5.32 -21.02 14.91
C THR A 159 5.10 -22.31 14.13
N LEU A 160 5.56 -22.37 12.88
CA LEU A 160 5.52 -23.57 12.05
C LEU A 160 6.50 -24.64 12.53
N GLN A 161 7.71 -24.28 12.94
CA GLN A 161 8.64 -25.23 13.56
C GLN A 161 8.01 -25.91 14.78
N LYS A 162 7.33 -25.15 15.65
CA LYS A 162 6.66 -25.70 16.83
C LYS A 162 5.56 -26.69 16.43
N ALA A 163 4.75 -26.35 15.43
CA ALA A 163 3.69 -27.24 14.93
C ALA A 163 4.28 -28.55 14.37
N PHE A 164 5.35 -28.43 13.58
CA PHE A 164 6.08 -29.58 13.03
C PHE A 164 6.65 -30.47 14.15
N ILE A 165 7.39 -29.89 15.10
CA ILE A 165 8.00 -30.61 16.22
C ILE A 165 6.93 -31.35 17.03
N LYS A 166 5.82 -30.69 17.38
CA LYS A 166 4.71 -31.34 18.09
C LYS A 166 4.13 -32.52 17.31
N GLY A 167 3.93 -32.35 16.01
CA GLY A 167 3.45 -33.42 15.12
C GLY A 167 4.41 -34.62 15.10
N ALA A 168 5.69 -34.37 14.87
CA ALA A 168 6.71 -35.41 14.80
C ALA A 168 6.88 -36.18 16.12
N ILE A 169 6.87 -35.48 17.27
CA ILE A 169 6.92 -36.11 18.59
C ILE A 169 5.69 -37.02 18.80
N LYS A 170 4.50 -36.54 18.42
CA LYS A 170 3.27 -37.33 18.53
C LYS A 170 3.36 -38.60 17.67
N THR A 171 3.72 -38.48 16.40
CA THR A 171 3.87 -39.61 15.48
C THR A 171 4.89 -40.63 16.00
N TYR A 172 6.03 -40.18 16.51
CA TYR A 172 7.03 -41.09 17.08
C TYR A 172 6.46 -41.88 18.26
N ASN A 173 5.75 -41.22 19.17
CA ASN A 173 5.15 -41.88 20.33
C ASN A 173 4.03 -42.85 19.94
N ASP A 174 3.24 -42.52 18.91
CA ASP A 174 2.17 -43.38 18.41
C ASP A 174 2.72 -44.64 17.73
N LEU A 175 3.86 -44.56 17.03
CA LEU A 175 4.52 -45.71 16.39
C LEU A 175 5.27 -46.64 17.36
N LYS A 176 5.53 -46.20 18.59
CA LYS A 176 6.21 -47.01 19.62
C LYS A 176 5.24 -47.81 20.51
N LYS A 177 3.94 -47.57 20.38
CA LYS A 177 2.89 -48.36 21.04
C LYS A 177 2.60 -49.61 20.22
#